data_AF-A0A1Q3L951-F1
#
_entry.id   AF-A0A1Q3L951-F1
#
_cell.length_a   1.000
_cell.length_b   1.000
_cell.length_c   1.000
_cell.angle_alpha   90.00
_cell.angle_beta   90.00
_cell.angle_gamma   90.00
#
_symmetry.space_group_name_H-M   'P 1'
#
loop_
_entity.id
_entity.type
_entity.pdbx_description
1 polymer ?
#
loop_
_entity_poly.entity_id
_entity_poly.type
_entity_poly.pdbx_seq_one_letter_code
_entity_poly.pdbx_strand_id
1 'polypeptide(L)'
;MTNPVADIARLEKSFERPLVESAELKERSAATQWLDDAWGIVQDEIPGVVRRMALPEDDPAYLRTESVARVVVAMVIRVLRNPDARRQLGEDTFQETIDAAVSTGQLYISETERGRLLASAEGDVSQFLPGVYNVSFSGGR
;
A
#
# COMPACT_ATOMS: atom_id res chain seq x y z
N MET A 1 -14.26 6.42 -8.68
CA MET A 1 -13.53 6.31 -9.97
C MET A 1 -13.11 4.86 -10.09
N THR A 2 -13.23 4.23 -11.26
CA THR A 2 -12.87 2.80 -11.39
C THR A 2 -11.36 2.60 -11.29
N ASN A 3 -10.94 1.74 -10.37
CA ASN A 3 -9.56 1.33 -10.17
C ASN A 3 -9.08 0.39 -11.30
N PRO A 4 -8.04 0.76 -12.08
CA PRO A 4 -7.49 -0.09 -13.13
C PRO A 4 -6.32 -0.98 -12.67
N VAL A 5 -5.83 -0.81 -11.44
CA VAL A 5 -4.58 -1.42 -10.95
C VAL A 5 -4.81 -2.66 -10.08
N ALA A 6 -5.95 -2.77 -9.40
CA ALA A 6 -6.28 -3.90 -8.55
C ALA A 6 -7.78 -4.21 -8.57
N ASP A 7 -8.12 -5.49 -8.61
CA ASP A 7 -9.49 -5.99 -8.56
C ASP A 7 -9.74 -6.89 -7.34
N ILE A 8 -10.99 -7.31 -7.17
CA ILE A 8 -11.40 -8.17 -6.05
C ILE A 8 -10.68 -9.51 -6.05
N ALA A 9 -10.40 -10.09 -7.22
CA ALA A 9 -9.73 -11.39 -7.35
C ALA A 9 -8.29 -11.32 -6.83
N ARG A 10 -7.59 -10.22 -7.14
CA ARG A 10 -6.26 -9.95 -6.61
C ARG A 10 -6.26 -9.78 -5.10
N LEU A 11 -7.25 -9.07 -4.55
CA LEU A 11 -7.41 -8.91 -3.11
C LEU A 11 -7.63 -10.26 -2.43
N GLU A 12 -8.56 -11.07 -2.93
CA GLU A 12 -8.86 -12.41 -2.41
C GLU A 12 -7.62 -13.33 -2.42
N LYS A 13 -6.80 -13.26 -3.47
CA LYS A 13 -5.53 -14.02 -3.54
C LYS A 13 -4.50 -13.56 -2.50
N SER A 14 -4.56 -12.29 -2.09
CA SER A 14 -3.59 -11.68 -1.18
C SER A 14 -4.05 -11.71 0.28
N PHE A 15 -5.32 -12.03 0.52
CA PHE A 15 -5.93 -12.04 1.85
C PHE A 15 -5.97 -13.47 2.42
N GLU A 16 -5.69 -13.61 3.72
CA GLU A 16 -5.49 -14.91 4.36
C GLU A 16 -6.76 -15.72 4.60
N ARG A 17 -7.93 -15.09 4.46
CA ARG A 17 -9.25 -15.72 4.58
C ARG A 17 -10.16 -15.31 3.42
N PRO A 18 -11.19 -16.12 3.09
CA PRO A 18 -12.22 -15.69 2.16
C PRO A 18 -12.97 -14.44 2.67
N LEU A 19 -13.35 -13.56 1.74
CA LEU A 19 -14.24 -12.44 2.02
C LEU A 19 -15.67 -12.98 2.18
N VAL A 20 -16.35 -12.52 3.22
CA VAL A 20 -17.73 -12.92 3.51
C VAL A 20 -18.69 -12.01 2.76
N GLU A 21 -19.59 -12.59 1.98
CA GLU A 21 -20.75 -11.89 1.43
C GLU A 21 -22.01 -12.58 1.97
N SER A 22 -22.65 -11.95 2.96
CA SER A 22 -23.91 -12.38 3.56
C SER A 22 -24.90 -11.22 3.62
N ALA A 23 -26.15 -11.49 4.01
CA ALA A 23 -27.16 -10.45 4.17
C ALA A 23 -26.76 -9.38 5.21
N GLU A 24 -25.89 -9.75 6.15
CA GLU A 24 -25.47 -8.94 7.30
C GLU A 24 -24.07 -8.34 7.12
N LEU A 25 -23.19 -9.03 6.38
CA LEU A 25 -21.80 -8.64 6.15
C LEU A 25 -21.52 -8.59 4.64
N LYS A 26 -21.40 -7.39 4.09
CA LYS A 26 -21.14 -7.13 2.67
C LYS A 26 -19.65 -6.87 2.41
N GLU A 27 -18.75 -7.75 2.90
CA GLU A 27 -17.30 -7.49 2.85
C GLU A 27 -16.79 -7.41 1.42
N ARG A 28 -17.32 -8.22 0.48
CA ARG A 28 -16.86 -8.22 -0.93
C ARG A 28 -17.28 -6.93 -1.63
N SER A 29 -18.53 -6.51 -1.41
CA SER A 29 -19.05 -5.26 -1.96
C SER A 29 -18.32 -4.04 -1.40
N ALA A 30 -18.10 -3.99 -0.08
CA ALA A 30 -17.34 -2.94 0.58
C ALA A 30 -15.88 -2.92 0.13
N ALA A 31 -15.22 -4.08 0.02
CA ALA A 31 -13.84 -4.18 -0.43
C ALA A 31 -13.66 -3.70 -1.87
N THR A 32 -14.63 -3.94 -2.75
CA THR A 32 -14.61 -3.39 -4.12
C THR A 32 -14.62 -1.87 -4.10
N GLN A 33 -15.48 -1.27 -3.27
CA GLN A 33 -15.51 0.19 -3.11
C GLN A 33 -14.21 0.72 -2.49
N TRP A 34 -13.67 0.05 -1.48
CA TRP A 34 -12.41 0.45 -0.85
C TRP A 34 -11.21 0.37 -1.79
N LEU A 35 -11.21 -0.55 -2.76
CA LEU A 35 -10.20 -0.59 -3.81
C LEU A 35 -10.27 0.66 -4.71
N ASP A 36 -11.47 1.14 -5.05
CA ASP A 36 -11.67 2.38 -5.80
C ASP A 36 -11.24 3.61 -4.99
N ASP A 37 -11.62 3.67 -3.71
CA ASP A 37 -11.26 4.76 -2.81
C ASP A 37 -9.74 4.81 -2.55
N ALA A 38 -9.11 3.66 -2.33
CA ALA A 38 -7.66 3.54 -2.17
C ALA A 38 -6.91 4.03 -3.41
N TRP A 39 -7.43 3.73 -4.60
CA TRP A 39 -6.86 4.26 -5.85
C TRP A 39 -7.00 5.77 -5.97
N GLY A 40 -8.11 6.35 -5.50
CA GLY A 40 -8.26 7.81 -5.39
C GLY A 40 -7.17 8.43 -4.51
N ILE A 41 -6.98 7.89 -3.30
CA ILE A 41 -5.95 8.35 -2.35
C ILE A 41 -4.55 8.29 -2.97
N VAL A 42 -4.21 7.20 -3.67
CA VAL A 42 -2.90 7.08 -4.34
C VAL A 42 -2.72 8.17 -5.41
N GLN A 43 -3.76 8.51 -6.17
CA GLN A 43 -3.69 9.59 -7.16
C GLN A 43 -3.52 10.97 -6.52
N ASP A 44 -4.15 11.20 -5.37
CA ASP A 44 -4.06 12.46 -4.65
C ASP A 44 -2.67 12.62 -3.98
N GLU A 45 -2.12 11.54 -3.44
CA GLU A 45 -0.87 11.58 -2.67
C GLU A 45 0.41 11.34 -3.48
N ILE A 46 0.32 10.68 -4.64
CA ILE A 46 1.47 10.37 -5.50
C ILE A 46 1.39 11.19 -6.80
N PRO A 47 2.13 12.30 -6.89
CA PRO A 47 2.09 13.17 -8.05
C PRO A 47 2.38 12.43 -9.35
N GLY A 48 1.47 12.58 -10.32
CA GLY A 48 1.66 12.04 -11.67
C GLY A 48 1.69 10.51 -11.73
N VAL A 49 1.15 9.79 -10.73
CA VAL A 49 1.16 8.32 -10.68
C VAL A 49 0.68 7.68 -12.00
N VAL A 50 -0.43 8.14 -12.56
CA VAL A 50 -1.00 7.65 -13.82
C VAL A 50 -0.04 7.87 -14.98
N ARG A 51 0.60 9.05 -15.04
CA ARG A 51 1.55 9.39 -16.11
C ARG A 51 2.81 8.53 -16.01
N ARG A 52 3.31 8.32 -14.78
CA ARG A 52 4.52 7.53 -14.52
C ARG A 52 4.34 6.04 -14.81
N MET A 53 3.13 5.52 -14.61
CA MET A 53 2.75 4.16 -15.02
C MET A 53 2.63 3.98 -16.53
N ALA A 54 2.43 5.06 -17.28
CA ALA A 54 2.33 5.05 -18.73
C ALA A 54 3.68 5.28 -19.45
N LEU A 55 4.76 5.50 -18.69
CA LEU A 55 6.10 5.63 -19.26
C LEU A 55 6.61 4.26 -19.76
N PRO A 56 7.58 4.25 -20.70
CA PRO A 56 8.31 3.03 -21.07
C PRO A 56 8.99 2.38 -19.85
N GLU A 57 9.10 1.05 -19.82
CA GLU A 57 9.65 0.33 -18.66
C GLU A 57 11.13 0.62 -18.38
N ASP A 58 11.87 1.08 -19.40
CA ASP A 58 13.27 1.50 -19.34
C ASP A 58 13.44 2.95 -18.86
N ASP A 59 12.36 3.73 -18.74
CA ASP A 59 12.41 5.08 -18.18
C ASP A 59 12.71 5.01 -16.68
N PRO A 60 13.71 5.75 -16.17
CA PRO A 60 14.04 5.74 -14.74
C PRO A 60 12.92 6.27 -13.84
N ALA A 61 11.96 7.03 -14.38
CA ALA A 61 10.78 7.51 -13.67
C ALA A 61 9.57 6.57 -13.77
N TYR A 62 9.70 5.46 -14.51
CA TYR A 62 8.66 4.46 -14.70
C TYR A 62 8.22 3.87 -13.36
N LEU A 63 6.90 3.89 -13.14
CA LEU A 63 6.30 3.30 -11.97
C LEU A 63 5.55 2.03 -12.35
N ARG A 64 6.04 0.88 -11.89
CA ARG A 64 5.41 -0.41 -12.15
C ARG A 64 3.98 -0.45 -11.62
N THR A 65 3.02 -0.75 -12.50
CA THR A 65 1.61 -0.99 -12.15
C THR A 65 1.46 -1.99 -10.99
N GLU A 66 2.27 -3.04 -11.02
CA GLU A 66 2.31 -4.08 -9.99
C GLU A 66 2.72 -3.54 -8.60
N SER A 67 3.59 -2.52 -8.54
CA SER A 67 3.97 -1.90 -7.27
C SER A 67 2.84 -1.06 -6.68
N VAL A 68 2.12 -0.33 -7.54
CA VAL A 68 0.93 0.44 -7.16
C VAL A 68 -0.19 -0.50 -6.69
N ALA A 69 -0.45 -1.57 -7.44
CA ALA A 69 -1.45 -2.57 -7.10
C ALA A 69 -1.22 -3.21 -5.72
N ARG A 70 0.04 -3.49 -5.36
CA ARG A 70 0.37 -4.01 -4.02
C ARG A 70 0.06 -3.02 -2.91
N VAL A 71 0.34 -1.73 -3.11
CA VAL A 71 0.02 -0.68 -2.12
C VAL A 71 -1.49 -0.57 -1.95
N VAL A 72 -2.24 -0.47 -3.05
CA VAL A 72 -3.70 -0.39 -3.01
C VAL A 72 -4.33 -1.60 -2.29
N VAL A 73 -3.87 -2.81 -2.60
CA VAL A 73 -4.34 -4.03 -1.91
C VAL A 73 -3.95 -4.02 -0.43
N ALA A 74 -2.73 -3.59 -0.09
CA ALA A 74 -2.29 -3.49 1.30
C ALA A 74 -3.14 -2.52 2.13
N MET A 75 -3.53 -1.38 1.55
CA MET A 75 -4.45 -0.43 2.19
C MET A 75 -5.79 -1.11 2.55
N VAL A 76 -6.40 -1.84 1.60
CA VAL A 76 -7.68 -2.51 1.84
C VAL A 76 -7.55 -3.66 2.83
N ILE A 77 -6.46 -4.43 2.79
CA ILE A 77 -6.19 -5.49 3.78
C ILE A 77 -6.10 -4.93 5.20
N ARG A 78 -5.53 -3.73 5.41
CA ARG A 78 -5.49 -3.09 6.74
C ARG A 78 -6.89 -2.81 7.26
N VAL A 79 -7.77 -2.28 6.41
CA VAL A 79 -9.17 -2.03 6.75
C VAL A 79 -9.89 -3.34 7.08
N LEU A 80 -9.72 -4.37 6.24
CA LEU A 80 -10.33 -5.69 6.47
C LEU A 80 -9.84 -6.39 7.74
N ARG A 81 -8.61 -6.14 8.18
CA ARG A 81 -8.05 -6.68 9.43
C ARG A 81 -8.48 -5.92 10.68
N ASN A 82 -8.87 -4.66 10.55
CA ASN A 82 -9.38 -3.87 11.66
C ASN A 82 -10.62 -3.04 11.24
N PRO A 83 -11.74 -3.71 10.88
CA PRO A 83 -12.92 -3.04 10.33
C PRO A 83 -13.62 -2.13 11.35
N ASP A 84 -13.51 -2.47 12.64
CA ASP A 84 -14.14 -1.75 13.75
C ASP A 84 -13.27 -0.59 14.30
N ALA A 85 -12.07 -0.36 13.73
CA ALA A 85 -11.11 0.61 14.26
C ALA A 85 -10.84 0.44 15.76
N ARG A 86 -10.84 -0.81 16.28
CA ARG A 86 -10.71 -1.07 17.71
C ARG A 86 -9.32 -0.66 18.16
N ARG A 87 -9.26 0.45 18.89
CA ARG A 87 -8.01 1.04 19.37
C ARG A 87 -7.38 0.25 20.52
N GLN A 88 -8.17 -0.44 21.36
CA GLN A 88 -7.70 -1.30 22.45
C GLN A 88 -8.79 -2.31 22.84
N LEU A 89 -8.40 -3.56 23.11
CA LEU A 89 -9.08 -4.45 24.06
C LEU A 89 -8.13 -4.52 25.26
N GLY A 90 -8.31 -3.61 26.20
CA GLY A 90 -7.48 -3.54 27.39
C GLY A 90 -7.87 -4.64 28.37
N GLU A 91 -7.16 -5.76 28.34
CA GLU A 91 -6.89 -6.54 29.55
C GLU A 91 -5.39 -6.40 29.85
N ASP A 92 -5.12 -5.62 30.90
CA ASP A 92 -3.90 -5.48 31.68
C ASP A 92 -2.51 -5.48 31.00
N THR A 93 -1.87 -4.31 31.06
CA THR A 93 -0.42 -4.12 31.25
C THR A 93 0.53 -4.21 30.05
N PHE A 94 0.18 -3.63 28.89
CA PHE A 94 1.21 -3.17 27.94
C PHE A 94 0.70 -2.00 27.09
N GLN A 95 1.29 -0.81 27.26
CA GLN A 95 1.01 0.35 26.40
C GLN A 95 2.15 0.52 25.39
N GLU A 96 1.91 0.08 24.16
CA GLU A 96 2.68 0.52 23.01
C GLU A 96 1.81 1.52 22.24
N THR A 97 2.30 2.76 22.10
CA THR A 97 1.59 3.81 21.35
C THR A 97 1.70 3.50 19.86
N ILE A 98 0.82 2.65 19.36
CA ILE A 98 0.66 2.41 17.92
C ILE A 98 0.11 3.71 17.32
N ASP A 99 0.88 4.31 16.39
CA ASP A 99 0.59 5.58 15.73
C ASP A 99 -0.88 5.73 15.33
N ALA A 100 -1.45 6.91 15.60
CA ALA A 100 -2.89 7.17 15.53
C ALA A 100 -3.54 6.93 14.15
N ALA A 101 -2.74 6.89 13.07
CA ALA A 101 -3.19 6.54 11.72
C ALA A 101 -3.24 5.01 11.48
N VAL A 102 -2.41 4.23 12.18
CA VAL A 102 -2.33 2.77 12.04
C VAL A 102 -3.52 2.08 12.75
N SER A 103 -4.07 2.72 13.78
CA SER A 103 -5.09 2.15 14.68
C SER A 103 -6.55 2.45 14.29
N THR A 104 -6.82 3.19 13.21
CA THR A 104 -8.17 3.69 12.88
C THR A 104 -8.96 2.89 11.85
N GLY A 105 -8.43 1.79 11.31
CA GLY A 105 -9.12 1.06 10.23
C GLY A 105 -9.37 1.93 8.98
N GLN A 106 -8.60 3.01 8.82
CA GLN A 106 -8.75 3.95 7.71
C GLN A 106 -8.00 3.47 6.47
N LEU A 107 -8.50 3.83 5.30
CA LEU A 107 -7.73 3.77 4.06
C LEU A 107 -6.70 4.90 4.09
N TYR A 108 -5.43 4.55 4.20
CA TYR A 108 -4.32 5.50 4.13
C TYR A 108 -3.10 4.83 3.49
N ILE A 109 -2.29 5.62 2.79
CA ILE A 109 -0.97 5.19 2.34
C ILE A 109 0.04 5.41 3.47
N SER A 110 0.80 4.39 3.82
CA SER A 110 1.86 4.55 4.84
C SER A 110 3.04 5.33 4.28
N GLU A 111 3.81 6.02 5.13
CA GLU A 111 4.98 6.79 4.68
C GLU A 111 6.02 5.90 3.96
N THR A 112 6.15 4.64 4.36
CA THR A 112 7.02 3.69 3.67
C THR A 112 6.52 3.35 2.26
N GLU A 113 5.22 3.19 2.07
CA GLU A 113 4.63 2.95 0.75
C GLU A 113 4.72 4.18 -0.13
N ARG A 114 4.43 5.34 0.44
CA ARG A 114 4.58 6.63 -0.21
C ARG A 114 6.01 6.83 -0.68
N GLY A 115 7.00 6.62 0.20
CA GLY A 115 8.42 6.65 -0.14
C GLY A 115 8.79 5.67 -1.25
N ARG A 116 8.26 4.44 -1.25
CA ARG A 116 8.49 3.47 -2.34
C ARG A 116 7.94 3.92 -3.68
N LEU A 117 6.73 4.51 -3.71
CA LEU A 117 6.11 4.99 -4.95
C LEU A 117 6.77 6.29 -5.46
N LEU A 118 7.30 7.11 -4.56
CA LEU A 118 8.05 8.32 -4.91
C LEU A 118 9.49 8.00 -5.35
N ALA A 119 10.17 7.03 -4.73
CA ALA A 119 11.54 6.66 -5.07
C ALA A 119 11.71 6.17 -6.51
N SER A 120 10.68 5.57 -7.12
CA SER A 120 10.72 5.25 -8.57
C SER A 120 10.67 6.49 -9.48
N ALA A 121 10.67 7.72 -8.97
CA ALA A 121 10.76 8.96 -9.75
C ALA A 121 12.17 9.57 -9.67
N GLU A 122 12.92 9.20 -8.64
CA GLU A 122 14.29 9.63 -8.42
C GLU A 122 15.17 8.40 -8.64
N GLY A 123 15.80 8.32 -9.80
CA GLY A 123 16.84 7.33 -10.05
C GLY A 123 18.06 7.57 -9.16
N ASP A 124 17.93 7.35 -7.85
CA ASP A 124 19.03 7.23 -6.89
C ASP A 124 18.56 6.64 -5.54
N VAL A 125 18.10 5.39 -5.54
CA VAL A 125 17.85 4.66 -4.27
C VAL A 125 19.14 3.98 -3.81
N SER A 126 20.12 4.78 -3.37
CA SER A 126 21.31 4.26 -2.66
C SER A 126 21.46 4.80 -1.22
N GLN A 127 20.59 5.67 -0.70
CA GLN A 127 20.92 6.39 0.55
C GLN A 127 19.97 6.27 1.75
N PHE A 128 18.83 5.55 1.67
CA PHE A 128 17.84 5.57 2.77
C PHE A 128 17.56 4.22 3.45
N LEU A 129 18.54 3.31 3.51
CA LEU A 129 18.49 2.20 4.48
C LEU A 129 19.55 2.42 5.57
N PRO A 130 19.16 2.73 6.83
CA PRO A 130 20.09 2.66 7.94
C PRO A 130 20.50 1.19 8.13
N GLY A 131 21.74 0.86 7.75
CA GLY A 131 22.35 -0.45 8.02
C GLY A 131 22.83 -1.26 6.82
N VAL A 132 22.80 -0.74 5.59
CA VAL A 132 23.41 -1.45 4.44
C VAL A 132 24.82 -0.92 4.19
N TYR A 133 25.82 -1.72 4.54
CA TYR A 133 27.22 -1.46 4.15
C TYR A 133 27.37 -1.64 2.65
N ASN A 134 27.67 -0.57 1.94
CA ASN A 134 27.97 -0.60 0.52
C ASN A 134 29.41 -1.15 0.35
N VAL A 135 29.56 -2.42 -0.05
CA VAL A 135 30.86 -2.97 -0.44
C VAL A 135 31.08 -2.67 -1.92
N SER A 136 31.73 -1.55 -2.19
CA SER A 136 32.21 -1.20 -3.53
C SER A 136 33.40 -2.10 -3.88
N PHE A 137 33.20 -3.09 -4.76
CA PHE A 137 34.34 -3.74 -5.42
C PHE A 137 34.85 -2.81 -6.53
N SER A 138 35.91 -2.05 -6.22
CA SER A 138 36.71 -1.40 -7.25
C SER A 138 37.50 -2.48 -7.99
N GLY A 139 36.97 -2.96 -9.11
CA GLY A 139 37.71 -3.78 -10.06
C GLY A 139 38.82 -2.94 -10.68
N GLY A 140 40.05 -3.13 -10.20
CA GLY A 140 41.25 -2.51 -10.74
C GLY A 140 41.89 -3.36 -11.84
N ARG A 141 42.31 -2.63 -12.88
CA ARG A 141 43.17 -3.00 -14.04
C ARG A 141 42.51 -3.69 -15.21
#